data_AF-A0A6A5GGL6-F1
#
_entry.id   AF-A0A6A5GGL6-F1
#
_cell.length_a   1.000
_cell.length_b   1.000
_cell.length_c   1.000
_cell.angle_alpha   90.00
_cell.angle_beta   90.00
_cell.angle_gamma   90.00
#
_symmetry.space_group_name_H-M   'P 1'
#
loop_
_entity.id
_entity.type
_entity.pdbx_description
1 polymer ?
#
loop_
_entity_poly.entity_id
_entity_poly.type
_entity_poly.pdbx_seq_one_letter_code
_entity_poly.pdbx_strand_id
1 'polypeptide(L)'
;MISLFSNIKKLIGSLTIIRTNYTSGNFLASLESIECGNDSEITFVDNNEMLELGLLNLSTINCKGFTVSGNSKLEKLNMPNIKNMTKPSDPIKKVDISISSDFPSFCISTQEMYNFMSIDTADNYFIFGKYCEPILDNQMCKELTNGCTQLFGNIEIATDFDLESMKTVETIFGNLVINGSDLTDLECFESLKYVAELGNKPAITIEGNKKLINFTFPKLRRIHSDANPKCIYPEQNITKITMKLFPTECETVCADLRINQFCDLSEDQLASTFKNMKHLIGSLAVGNQEITSAKFLAGLESIDCLEKIQFLFNFEMKSLSMTNLSSVNCSEWEITRNYVSLERLGLPNLKNIAHPDGGQFKFFIIPDHPDFCVTTEEMLNWIKLDAVNLDEFYCPVCEPKFTEQVCEKPAKGCTQIYGDVQIGPDSDPETMKLVEIIFGNLVIKGTELSDLSFLESLEYVVQRTNKPPLISIENNKNLVDVTFPKFRRVRSEDIVLLHFNHNNDILLTNSSQCYKVREAIGLTLRAPTFDNQTCEAIALNPKVLEETSTVAANRSEFPVVYLTTSAPPAAFETTVVPVTTEKNISGVKGSSVCFVILLSLIF
;
A
#
# COMPACT_ATOMS: atom_id res chain seq x y z
N MET A 1 15.79 12.61 -43.15
CA MET A 1 15.65 12.64 -41.68
C MET A 1 16.96 12.37 -40.97
N ILE A 2 17.62 11.22 -41.19
CA ILE A 2 18.87 10.85 -40.48
C ILE A 2 19.92 11.97 -40.47
N SER A 3 20.23 12.61 -41.60
CA SER A 3 21.21 13.70 -41.67
C SER A 3 20.83 15.00 -40.95
N LEU A 4 19.53 15.21 -40.68
CA LEU A 4 19.04 16.39 -39.95
C LEU A 4 19.19 16.23 -38.43
N PHE A 5 19.06 15.00 -37.94
CA PHE A 5 18.99 14.71 -36.51
C PHE A 5 20.24 14.04 -35.95
N SER A 6 21.18 13.60 -36.80
CA SER A 6 22.38 12.84 -36.42
C SER A 6 23.33 13.53 -35.43
N ASN A 7 23.19 14.84 -35.24
CA ASN A 7 24.03 15.62 -34.32
C ASN A 7 23.28 16.10 -33.08
N ILE A 8 21.98 15.78 -32.94
CA ILE A 8 21.21 16.18 -31.76
C ILE A 8 21.52 15.22 -30.62
N LYS A 9 22.08 15.76 -29.54
CA LYS A 9 22.41 15.03 -28.30
C LYS A 9 21.45 15.33 -27.16
N LYS A 10 20.88 16.54 -27.13
CA LYS A 10 19.91 16.95 -26.11
C LYS A 10 18.69 17.53 -26.79
N LEU A 11 17.50 17.05 -26.41
CA LEU A 11 16.21 17.59 -26.82
C LEU A 11 15.56 18.27 -25.61
N ILE A 12 15.17 19.53 -25.75
CA ILE A 12 14.37 20.25 -24.76
C ILE A 12 13.02 20.54 -25.42
N GLY A 13 11.95 19.97 -24.88
CA GLY A 13 10.60 19.99 -25.45
C GLY A 13 9.92 18.62 -25.37
N SER A 14 8.84 18.44 -26.13
CA SER A 14 8.15 17.15 -26.26
C SER A 14 8.66 16.34 -27.44
N LEU A 15 8.54 15.02 -27.35
CA LEU A 15 8.81 14.08 -28.44
C LEU A 15 7.56 13.22 -28.69
N THR A 16 6.91 13.43 -29.83
CA THR A 16 5.74 12.65 -30.27
C THR A 16 5.98 12.12 -31.67
N ILE A 17 5.93 10.81 -31.81
CA ILE A 17 6.00 10.09 -33.08
C ILE A 17 4.73 9.26 -33.20
N ILE A 18 3.80 9.72 -34.04
CA ILE A 18 2.47 9.13 -34.15
C ILE A 18 2.07 8.89 -35.60
N ARG A 19 1.50 7.72 -35.91
CA ARG A 19 0.97 7.36 -37.24
C ARG A 19 1.93 7.58 -38.40
N THR A 20 3.21 7.29 -38.18
CA THR A 20 4.24 7.38 -39.21
C THR A 20 4.44 6.05 -39.94
N ASN A 21 5.05 6.11 -41.13
CA ASN A 21 5.50 4.94 -41.88
C ASN A 21 6.98 4.60 -41.61
N TYR A 22 7.57 5.15 -40.55
CA TYR A 22 8.96 4.88 -40.21
C TYR A 22 9.12 3.47 -39.66
N THR A 23 10.12 2.76 -40.18
CA THR A 23 10.48 1.43 -39.67
C THR A 23 11.36 1.49 -38.44
N SER A 24 11.98 2.64 -38.15
CA SER A 24 12.85 2.82 -36.99
C SER A 24 12.96 4.29 -36.58
N GLY A 25 13.03 4.55 -35.27
CA GLY A 25 13.34 5.87 -34.71
C GLY A 25 14.85 6.19 -34.64
N ASN A 26 15.72 5.33 -35.20
CA ASN A 26 17.19 5.44 -35.19
C ASN A 26 17.75 6.74 -35.82
N PHE A 27 16.92 7.56 -36.47
CA PHE A 27 17.32 8.93 -36.82
C PHE A 27 17.58 9.82 -35.57
N LEU A 28 17.11 9.41 -34.38
CA LEU A 28 17.37 10.02 -33.08
C LEU A 28 18.47 9.28 -32.28
N ALA A 29 19.23 8.37 -32.88
CA ALA A 29 20.18 7.53 -32.14
C ALA A 29 21.31 8.29 -31.44
N SER A 30 21.66 9.49 -31.93
CA SER A 30 22.66 10.35 -31.27
C SER A 30 22.14 11.01 -29.99
N LEU A 31 20.83 10.95 -29.73
CA LEU A 31 20.19 11.62 -28.62
C LEU A 31 20.58 10.96 -27.30
N GLU A 32 21.13 11.74 -26.38
CA GLU A 32 21.64 11.31 -25.08
C GLU A 32 20.67 11.67 -23.94
N SER A 33 19.89 12.76 -24.11
CA SER A 33 18.93 13.24 -23.11
C SER A 33 17.70 13.93 -23.71
N ILE A 34 16.55 13.77 -23.05
CA ILE A 34 15.30 14.48 -23.33
C ILE A 34 14.81 15.19 -22.06
N GLU A 35 14.43 16.45 -22.18
CA GLU A 35 13.87 17.28 -21.10
C GLU A 35 12.55 17.90 -21.56
N CYS A 36 11.45 17.41 -21.00
CA CYS A 36 10.09 17.81 -21.32
C CYS A 36 9.57 18.95 -20.43
N GLY A 37 8.48 19.59 -20.86
CA GLY A 37 7.68 20.43 -19.96
C GLY A 37 6.97 19.59 -18.88
N ASN A 38 6.48 20.24 -17.82
CA ASN A 38 5.91 19.58 -16.62
C ASN A 38 4.88 18.48 -16.92
N ASP A 39 4.01 18.70 -17.92
CA ASP A 39 2.92 17.77 -18.28
C ASP A 39 3.20 16.99 -19.57
N SER A 40 4.41 17.09 -20.11
CA SER A 40 4.76 16.51 -21.41
C SER A 40 5.39 15.12 -21.27
N GLU A 41 5.04 14.24 -22.20
CA GLU A 41 5.44 12.84 -22.26
C GLU A 41 6.17 12.55 -23.58
N ILE A 42 7.02 11.52 -23.58
CA ILE A 42 7.59 10.96 -24.80
C ILE A 42 6.61 9.91 -25.33
N THR A 43 6.21 10.00 -26.59
CA THR A 43 5.14 9.16 -27.16
C THR A 43 5.53 8.56 -28.51
N PHE A 44 5.37 7.24 -28.64
CA PHE A 44 5.48 6.46 -29.87
C PHE A 44 4.19 5.65 -30.07
N VAL A 45 3.24 6.20 -30.81
CA VAL A 45 1.87 5.66 -30.87
C VAL A 45 1.42 5.38 -32.30
N ASP A 46 0.72 4.27 -32.54
CA ASP A 46 0.09 3.95 -33.84
C ASP A 46 1.07 3.92 -35.05
N ASN A 47 2.37 3.65 -34.85
CA ASN A 47 3.34 3.56 -35.95
C ASN A 47 3.42 2.11 -36.45
N ASN A 48 2.44 1.70 -37.27
CA ASN A 48 2.26 0.32 -37.71
C ASN A 48 3.46 -0.30 -38.44
N GLU A 49 4.33 0.50 -39.05
CA GLU A 49 5.53 0.01 -39.75
C GLU A 49 6.79 -0.03 -38.87
N MET A 50 6.73 0.50 -37.65
CA MET A 50 7.88 0.63 -36.76
C MET A 50 8.31 -0.72 -36.21
N LEU A 51 9.57 -1.08 -36.44
CA LEU A 51 10.19 -2.33 -35.98
C LEU A 51 10.98 -2.11 -34.68
N GLU A 52 11.49 -0.90 -34.46
CA GLU A 52 12.26 -0.52 -33.27
C GLU A 52 12.18 1.00 -32.96
N LEU A 53 12.42 1.40 -31.72
CA LEU A 53 12.54 2.83 -31.37
C LEU A 53 13.94 3.36 -31.70
N GLY A 54 14.99 2.56 -31.49
CA GLY A 54 16.36 2.89 -31.92
C GLY A 54 16.98 4.09 -31.21
N LEU A 55 16.59 4.37 -29.96
CA LEU A 55 17.15 5.46 -29.14
C LEU A 55 18.43 4.99 -28.43
N LEU A 56 19.42 4.62 -29.23
CA LEU A 56 20.59 3.86 -28.79
C LEU A 56 21.42 4.56 -27.70
N ASN A 57 21.62 5.88 -27.79
CA ASN A 57 22.42 6.63 -26.82
C ASN A 57 21.60 7.28 -25.70
N LEU A 58 20.28 7.15 -25.72
CA LEU A 58 19.43 7.85 -24.76
C LEU A 58 19.67 7.28 -23.37
N SER A 59 20.06 8.16 -22.45
CA SER A 59 20.44 7.79 -21.08
C SER A 59 19.63 8.49 -20.01
N THR A 60 19.09 9.66 -20.31
CA THR A 60 18.35 10.50 -19.35
C THR A 60 17.02 10.95 -19.95
N ILE A 61 15.94 10.70 -19.21
CA ILE A 61 14.59 11.19 -19.52
C ILE A 61 14.15 12.08 -18.36
N ASN A 62 13.87 13.35 -18.62
CA ASN A 62 13.24 14.24 -17.65
C ASN A 62 11.86 14.64 -18.18
N CYS A 63 10.85 13.78 -18.00
CA CYS A 63 9.51 13.92 -18.57
C CYS A 63 8.45 13.37 -17.62
N LYS A 64 7.18 13.73 -17.83
CA LYS A 64 6.06 13.18 -17.06
C LYS A 64 5.92 11.66 -17.25
N GLY A 65 6.14 11.21 -18.49
CA GLY A 65 5.95 9.81 -18.86
C GLY A 65 6.61 9.43 -20.18
N PHE A 66 6.63 8.12 -20.45
CA PHE A 66 7.17 7.48 -21.65
C PHE A 66 6.18 6.41 -22.13
N THR A 67 5.59 6.61 -23.30
CA THR A 67 4.48 5.79 -23.81
C THR A 67 4.79 5.21 -25.19
N VAL A 68 4.64 3.90 -25.32
CA VAL A 68 4.79 3.12 -26.56
C VAL A 68 3.57 2.21 -26.69
N SER A 69 2.73 2.44 -27.68
CA SER A 69 1.49 1.67 -27.86
C SER A 69 0.99 1.67 -29.30
N GLY A 70 0.19 0.67 -29.70
CA GLY A 70 -0.41 0.59 -31.04
C GLY A 70 0.61 0.42 -32.19
N ASN A 71 1.85 0.04 -31.89
CA ASN A 71 2.88 -0.21 -32.91
C ASN A 71 2.86 -1.71 -33.27
N SER A 72 2.05 -2.06 -34.27
CA SER A 72 1.69 -3.44 -34.61
C SER A 72 2.81 -4.33 -35.15
N LYS A 73 3.95 -3.75 -35.55
CA LYS A 73 5.16 -4.49 -36.01
C LYS A 73 6.39 -4.26 -35.12
N LEU A 74 6.23 -3.63 -33.97
CA LEU A 74 7.36 -3.33 -33.08
C LEU A 74 7.94 -4.63 -32.53
N GLU A 75 9.20 -4.91 -32.83
CA GLU A 75 9.87 -6.14 -32.41
C GLU A 75 10.69 -5.94 -31.13
N LYS A 76 11.23 -4.73 -30.92
CA LYS A 76 12.12 -4.41 -29.80
C LYS A 76 12.17 -2.90 -29.54
N LEU A 77 12.61 -2.49 -28.35
CA LEU A 77 12.78 -1.07 -28.03
C LEU A 77 14.10 -0.53 -28.59
N ASN A 78 15.21 -1.22 -28.34
CA ASN A 78 16.57 -0.76 -28.66
C ASN A 78 16.95 0.53 -27.93
N MET A 79 16.85 0.49 -26.59
CA MET A 79 17.14 1.59 -25.65
C MET A 79 18.07 1.14 -24.50
N PRO A 80 19.27 0.62 -24.78
CA PRO A 80 20.08 -0.09 -23.79
C PRO A 80 20.72 0.80 -22.70
N ASN A 81 20.71 2.12 -22.87
CA ASN A 81 21.54 3.04 -22.09
C ASN A 81 20.79 3.90 -21.07
N ILE A 82 19.48 3.68 -20.89
CA ILE A 82 18.67 4.43 -19.91
C ILE A 82 19.21 4.21 -18.49
N LYS A 83 19.49 5.32 -17.79
CA LYS A 83 20.06 5.34 -16.44
C LYS A 83 19.33 6.26 -15.48
N ASN A 84 18.58 7.22 -16.00
CA ASN A 84 17.87 8.19 -15.16
C ASN A 84 16.53 8.59 -15.79
N MET A 85 15.48 8.61 -14.96
CA MET A 85 14.14 9.05 -15.34
C MET A 85 13.59 9.96 -14.23
N THR A 86 13.26 11.21 -14.51
CA THR A 86 12.72 12.15 -13.50
C THR A 86 11.53 12.93 -14.04
N LYS A 87 10.64 13.41 -13.16
CA LYS A 87 9.61 14.38 -13.53
C LYS A 87 10.16 15.82 -13.40
N PRO A 88 9.90 16.73 -14.38
CA PRO A 88 10.52 18.07 -14.39
C PRO A 88 10.23 18.93 -13.16
N SER A 89 9.00 18.90 -12.63
CA SER A 89 8.54 19.70 -11.50
C SER A 89 8.61 19.00 -10.15
N ASP A 90 8.81 17.68 -10.14
CA ASP A 90 8.80 16.86 -8.93
C ASP A 90 9.72 15.65 -9.09
N PRO A 91 11.04 15.82 -8.89
CA PRO A 91 12.02 14.77 -9.15
C PRO A 91 11.87 13.51 -8.30
N ILE A 92 11.05 13.57 -7.24
CA ILE A 92 10.81 12.47 -6.31
C ILE A 92 9.63 11.60 -6.79
N LYS A 93 8.73 12.15 -7.61
CA LYS A 93 7.63 11.38 -8.20
C LYS A 93 8.11 10.47 -9.33
N LYS A 94 7.47 9.29 -9.41
CA LYS A 94 7.73 8.31 -10.47
C LYS A 94 7.34 8.86 -11.84
N VAL A 95 8.11 8.55 -12.87
CA VAL A 95 7.82 8.77 -14.30
C VAL A 95 6.96 7.62 -14.79
N ASP A 96 5.83 7.95 -15.42
CA ASP A 96 4.86 6.95 -15.86
C ASP A 96 5.39 6.24 -17.12
N ILE A 97 5.62 4.92 -17.07
CA ILE A 97 6.11 4.14 -18.23
C ILE A 97 5.02 3.21 -18.70
N SER A 98 4.61 3.35 -19.96
CA SER A 98 3.67 2.45 -20.62
C SER A 98 4.28 1.93 -21.90
N ILE A 99 4.58 0.64 -21.97
CA ILE A 99 5.20 0.00 -23.13
C ILE A 99 4.35 -1.21 -23.50
N SER A 100 3.86 -1.23 -24.73
CA SER A 100 3.11 -2.35 -25.28
C SER A 100 3.35 -2.46 -26.78
N SER A 101 3.26 -3.69 -27.28
CA SER A 101 3.18 -3.96 -28.71
C SER A 101 2.17 -5.06 -28.97
N ASP A 102 1.41 -4.90 -30.05
CA ASP A 102 0.49 -5.94 -30.55
C ASP A 102 1.25 -7.06 -31.29
N PHE A 103 2.56 -6.91 -31.50
CA PHE A 103 3.36 -7.87 -32.25
C PHE A 103 3.70 -9.10 -31.39
N PRO A 104 3.35 -10.33 -31.81
CA PRO A 104 3.52 -11.53 -30.96
C PRO A 104 4.97 -11.87 -30.56
N SER A 105 5.93 -11.38 -31.36
CA SER A 105 7.36 -11.57 -31.17
C SER A 105 8.04 -10.34 -30.53
N PHE A 106 7.30 -9.31 -30.15
CA PHE A 106 7.84 -8.18 -29.40
C PHE A 106 8.52 -8.70 -28.13
N CYS A 107 9.74 -8.24 -27.91
CA CYS A 107 10.48 -8.57 -26.71
C CYS A 107 11.28 -7.38 -26.17
N ILE A 108 11.46 -7.37 -24.85
CA ILE A 108 12.28 -6.43 -24.10
C ILE A 108 13.58 -7.15 -23.73
N SER A 109 14.72 -6.52 -23.93
CA SER A 109 15.97 -7.14 -23.49
C SER A 109 16.09 -7.14 -21.96
N THR A 110 16.80 -8.12 -21.41
CA THR A 110 17.10 -8.18 -19.97
C THR A 110 17.81 -6.90 -19.49
N GLN A 111 18.68 -6.31 -20.32
CA GLN A 111 19.34 -5.05 -20.02
C GLN A 111 18.36 -3.86 -19.93
N GLU A 112 17.39 -3.76 -20.85
CA GLU A 112 16.38 -2.70 -20.81
C GLU A 112 15.50 -2.83 -19.57
N MET A 113 15.03 -4.04 -19.26
CA MET A 113 14.24 -4.27 -18.06
C MET A 113 15.03 -3.99 -16.78
N TYR A 114 16.29 -4.45 -16.69
CA TYR A 114 17.18 -4.13 -15.57
C TYR A 114 17.28 -2.62 -15.35
N ASN A 115 17.48 -1.85 -16.43
CA ASN A 115 17.56 -0.40 -16.36
C ASN A 115 16.27 0.19 -15.76
N PHE A 116 15.09 -0.20 -16.26
CA PHE A 116 13.81 0.29 -15.73
C PHE A 116 13.59 -0.10 -14.26
N MET A 117 13.95 -1.32 -13.87
CA MET A 117 13.83 -1.77 -12.48
C MET A 117 14.81 -1.05 -11.54
N SER A 118 16.01 -0.73 -12.01
CA SER A 118 17.05 -0.11 -11.18
C SER A 118 16.85 1.38 -10.90
N ILE A 119 15.93 2.05 -11.60
CA ILE A 119 15.66 3.48 -11.47
C ILE A 119 14.48 3.68 -10.51
N ASP A 120 14.74 4.14 -9.29
CA ASP A 120 13.74 4.30 -8.22
C ASP A 120 12.54 5.21 -8.60
N THR A 121 12.75 6.10 -9.56
CA THR A 121 11.77 7.04 -10.11
C THR A 121 11.12 6.56 -11.41
N ALA A 122 11.38 5.35 -11.89
CA ALA A 122 10.67 4.75 -13.03
C ALA A 122 9.46 3.94 -12.53
N ASP A 123 8.27 4.19 -13.07
CA ASP A 123 7.09 3.34 -12.85
C ASP A 123 6.99 2.26 -13.92
N ASN A 124 7.49 1.06 -13.61
CA ASN A 124 7.63 -0.05 -14.54
C ASN A 124 6.43 -1.01 -14.55
N TYR A 125 5.28 -0.61 -14.00
CA TYR A 125 4.10 -1.47 -13.90
C TYR A 125 3.45 -1.77 -15.26
N PHE A 126 3.42 -0.80 -16.19
CA PHE A 126 2.77 -0.94 -17.50
C PHE A 126 3.75 -1.26 -18.63
N ILE A 127 4.82 -1.98 -18.33
CA ILE A 127 5.74 -2.50 -19.33
C ILE A 127 5.25 -3.90 -19.69
N PHE A 128 4.87 -4.14 -20.94
CA PHE A 128 4.31 -5.41 -21.41
C PHE A 128 5.17 -5.98 -22.53
N GLY A 129 5.72 -7.17 -22.33
CA GLY A 129 6.49 -7.84 -23.36
C GLY A 129 7.24 -9.06 -22.84
N LYS A 130 7.45 -10.04 -23.73
CA LYS A 130 8.34 -11.16 -23.41
C LYS A 130 9.78 -10.64 -23.26
N TYR A 131 10.64 -11.40 -22.61
CA TYR A 131 12.06 -11.12 -22.71
C TYR A 131 12.66 -11.67 -23.99
N CYS A 132 13.56 -10.91 -24.59
CA CYS A 132 14.39 -11.41 -25.68
C CYS A 132 15.33 -12.49 -25.14
N GLU A 133 15.65 -13.50 -25.95
CA GLU A 133 16.67 -14.48 -25.58
C GLU A 133 17.99 -13.74 -25.25
N PRO A 134 18.52 -13.87 -24.02
CA PRO A 134 19.68 -13.11 -23.61
C PRO A 134 20.96 -13.65 -24.21
N ILE A 135 21.98 -12.78 -24.26
CA ILE A 135 23.36 -13.19 -24.47
C ILE A 135 23.89 -13.69 -23.13
N LEU A 136 24.22 -14.99 -23.05
CA LEU A 136 24.75 -15.59 -21.83
C LEU A 136 26.23 -15.25 -21.66
N ASP A 137 26.60 -14.93 -20.42
CA ASP A 137 27.97 -14.72 -19.97
C ASP A 137 28.15 -15.23 -18.53
N ASN A 138 29.25 -14.88 -17.86
CA ASN A 138 29.50 -15.34 -16.49
C ASN A 138 28.54 -14.72 -15.46
N GLN A 139 27.87 -13.62 -15.78
CA GLN A 139 26.93 -12.92 -14.91
C GLN A 139 25.47 -13.31 -15.23
N MET A 140 25.15 -13.47 -16.52
CA MET A 140 23.81 -13.83 -17.02
C MET A 140 23.70 -15.32 -17.36
N CYS A 141 22.93 -16.07 -16.57
CA CYS A 141 22.89 -17.53 -16.61
C CYS A 141 21.47 -18.08 -16.74
N LYS A 142 21.32 -19.27 -17.33
CA LYS A 142 20.06 -20.05 -17.27
C LYS A 142 20.04 -21.05 -16.12
N GLU A 143 21.21 -21.45 -15.66
CA GLU A 143 21.42 -22.35 -14.52
C GLU A 143 22.37 -21.68 -13.52
N LEU A 144 22.15 -21.96 -12.24
CA LEU A 144 22.95 -21.38 -11.17
C LEU A 144 24.37 -21.94 -11.21
N THR A 145 25.32 -21.06 -11.47
CA THR A 145 26.75 -21.37 -11.56
C THR A 145 27.55 -20.31 -10.79
N ASN A 146 28.78 -20.62 -10.41
CA ASN A 146 29.63 -19.69 -9.67
C ASN A 146 29.85 -18.38 -10.46
N GLY A 147 29.49 -17.25 -9.84
CA GLY A 147 29.58 -15.93 -10.45
C GLY A 147 28.27 -15.41 -11.05
N CYS A 148 27.20 -16.21 -11.04
CA CYS A 148 25.90 -15.80 -11.54
C CYS A 148 25.29 -14.68 -10.68
N THR A 149 24.99 -13.55 -11.32
CA THR A 149 24.32 -12.40 -10.68
C THR A 149 22.95 -12.11 -11.29
N GLN A 150 22.68 -12.58 -12.51
CA GLN A 150 21.41 -12.43 -13.20
C GLN A 150 20.97 -13.79 -13.73
N LEU A 151 19.83 -14.29 -13.22
CA LEU A 151 19.24 -15.55 -13.66
C LEU A 151 18.17 -15.27 -14.70
N PHE A 152 18.21 -15.99 -15.84
CA PHE A 152 17.17 -15.98 -16.85
C PHE A 152 16.45 -17.33 -16.87
N GLY A 153 15.22 -17.33 -16.38
CA GLY A 153 14.42 -18.54 -16.21
C GLY A 153 13.80 -18.66 -14.83
N ASN A 154 12.92 -19.64 -14.69
CA ASN A 154 12.20 -19.88 -13.45
C ASN A 154 13.04 -20.72 -12.50
N ILE A 155 12.90 -20.45 -11.21
CA ILE A 155 13.61 -21.13 -10.13
C ILE A 155 12.61 -21.60 -9.07
N GLU A 156 12.78 -22.83 -8.61
CA GLU A 156 12.00 -23.43 -7.54
C GLU A 156 12.92 -23.90 -6.41
N ILE A 157 12.66 -23.38 -5.21
CA ILE A 157 13.37 -23.74 -3.97
C ILE A 157 12.48 -24.69 -3.17
N ALA A 158 12.96 -25.93 -3.04
CA ALA A 158 12.39 -26.99 -2.21
C ALA A 158 13.41 -27.45 -1.14
N THR A 159 13.13 -28.53 -0.41
CA THR A 159 13.94 -28.99 0.74
C THR A 159 15.42 -29.27 0.43
N ASP A 160 15.76 -29.72 -0.78
CA ASP A 160 17.13 -30.13 -1.15
C ASP A 160 17.85 -29.10 -2.04
N PHE A 161 17.34 -27.87 -2.10
CA PHE A 161 17.91 -26.83 -2.97
C PHE A 161 19.23 -26.26 -2.42
N ASP A 162 20.24 -26.07 -3.27
CA ASP A 162 21.51 -25.45 -2.89
C ASP A 162 21.39 -23.92 -2.74
N LEU A 163 21.21 -23.48 -1.49
CA LEU A 163 21.02 -22.07 -1.14
C LEU A 163 22.29 -21.22 -1.30
N GLU A 164 23.50 -21.79 -1.33
CA GLU A 164 24.74 -21.00 -1.48
C GLU A 164 24.77 -20.29 -2.83
N SER A 165 24.26 -20.95 -3.86
CA SER A 165 24.18 -20.42 -5.21
C SER A 165 23.26 -19.19 -5.34
N MET A 166 22.33 -19.00 -4.39
CA MET A 166 21.40 -17.86 -4.38
C MET A 166 21.99 -16.60 -3.77
N LYS A 167 23.06 -16.71 -2.99
CA LYS A 167 23.65 -15.56 -2.29
C LYS A 167 24.17 -14.48 -3.24
N THR A 168 24.59 -14.86 -4.45
CA THR A 168 25.13 -13.92 -5.44
C THR A 168 24.10 -13.39 -6.44
N VAL A 169 22.92 -14.01 -6.52
CA VAL A 169 21.89 -13.65 -7.50
C VAL A 169 21.28 -12.31 -7.10
N GLU A 170 21.48 -11.29 -7.95
CA GLU A 170 20.93 -9.96 -7.75
C GLU A 170 19.59 -9.77 -8.47
N THR A 171 19.38 -10.45 -9.60
CA THR A 171 18.19 -10.30 -10.44
C THR A 171 17.73 -11.64 -10.98
N ILE A 172 16.42 -11.86 -10.98
CA ILE A 172 15.77 -13.01 -11.62
C ILE A 172 14.84 -12.47 -12.71
N PHE A 173 15.12 -12.79 -13.97
CA PHE A 173 14.20 -12.63 -15.10
C PHE A 173 13.43 -13.94 -15.27
N GLY A 174 12.43 -14.14 -14.42
CA GLY A 174 11.72 -15.39 -14.21
C GLY A 174 10.85 -15.36 -12.96
N ASN A 175 10.22 -16.50 -12.68
CA ASN A 175 9.47 -16.72 -11.45
C ASN A 175 10.37 -17.34 -10.37
N LEU A 176 10.30 -16.82 -9.14
CA LEU A 176 10.88 -17.43 -7.94
C LEU A 176 9.78 -18.13 -7.15
N VAL A 177 9.85 -19.46 -7.07
CA VAL A 177 8.91 -20.27 -6.29
C VAL A 177 9.64 -20.86 -5.09
N ILE A 178 9.10 -20.68 -3.89
CA ILE A 178 9.59 -21.30 -2.65
C ILE A 178 8.46 -22.19 -2.16
N ASN A 179 8.57 -23.50 -2.40
CA ASN A 179 7.49 -24.45 -2.15
C ASN A 179 7.92 -25.58 -1.22
N GLY A 180 7.22 -25.72 -0.10
CA GLY A 180 7.43 -26.83 0.83
C GLY A 180 8.86 -26.93 1.37
N SER A 181 9.60 -25.82 1.39
CA SER A 181 10.99 -25.75 1.84
C SER A 181 11.10 -25.80 3.37
N ASP A 182 12.32 -26.05 3.82
CA ASP A 182 12.69 -26.06 5.23
C ASP A 182 13.22 -24.71 5.74
N LEU A 183 13.09 -23.66 4.93
CA LEU A 183 13.52 -22.30 5.29
C LEU A 183 12.78 -21.80 6.52
N THR A 184 13.53 -21.22 7.46
CA THR A 184 12.99 -20.44 8.59
C THR A 184 12.87 -18.96 8.28
N ASP A 185 13.71 -18.48 7.35
CA ASP A 185 13.81 -17.11 6.89
C ASP A 185 14.27 -17.04 5.42
N LEU A 186 14.35 -15.82 4.87
CA LEU A 186 14.77 -15.56 3.49
C LEU A 186 16.17 -14.92 3.40
N GLU A 187 17.05 -15.12 4.39
CA GLU A 187 18.39 -14.50 4.41
C GLU A 187 19.30 -15.04 3.29
N CYS A 188 19.03 -16.23 2.77
CA CYS A 188 19.75 -16.80 1.62
C CYS A 188 19.68 -15.92 0.35
N PHE A 189 18.70 -15.02 0.26
CA PHE A 189 18.55 -14.05 -0.82
C PHE A 189 19.24 -12.71 -0.53
N GLU A 190 20.42 -12.74 0.10
CA GLU A 190 21.12 -11.54 0.59
C GLU A 190 21.48 -10.52 -0.48
N SER A 191 21.57 -10.92 -1.75
CA SER A 191 21.89 -10.04 -2.88
C SER A 191 20.70 -9.75 -3.79
N LEU A 192 19.59 -10.47 -3.66
CA LEU A 192 18.44 -10.36 -4.56
C LEU A 192 17.79 -8.98 -4.42
N LYS A 193 17.82 -8.21 -5.50
CA LYS A 193 17.24 -6.86 -5.59
C LYS A 193 16.00 -6.82 -6.44
N TYR A 194 15.95 -7.62 -7.50
CA TYR A 194 14.93 -7.50 -8.54
C TYR A 194 14.40 -8.88 -8.96
N VAL A 195 13.09 -9.02 -9.08
CA VAL A 195 12.45 -10.18 -9.71
C VAL A 195 11.48 -9.68 -10.77
N ALA A 196 11.69 -10.08 -12.01
CA ALA A 196 10.90 -9.66 -13.17
C ALA A 196 10.32 -10.91 -13.82
N GLU A 197 9.00 -11.09 -13.74
CA GLU A 197 8.37 -12.36 -14.11
C GLU A 197 8.61 -12.74 -15.57
N LEU A 198 8.62 -14.04 -15.85
CA LEU A 198 8.66 -14.58 -17.21
C LEU A 198 7.34 -15.30 -17.52
N GLY A 199 6.47 -14.60 -18.24
CA GLY A 199 5.13 -15.08 -18.57
C GLY A 199 4.12 -14.86 -17.44
N ASN A 200 2.88 -15.33 -17.65
CA ASN A 200 1.72 -14.97 -16.82
C ASN A 200 1.63 -15.74 -15.49
N LYS A 201 2.68 -15.71 -14.67
CA LYS A 201 2.72 -16.33 -13.33
C LYS A 201 3.29 -15.32 -12.34
N PRO A 202 2.84 -15.32 -11.07
CA PRO A 202 3.39 -14.42 -10.06
C PRO A 202 4.93 -14.45 -10.04
N ALA A 203 5.54 -13.27 -10.04
CA ALA A 203 6.99 -13.11 -10.01
C ALA A 203 7.64 -13.85 -8.82
N ILE A 204 7.01 -13.81 -7.64
CA ILE A 204 7.42 -14.56 -6.46
C ILE A 204 6.22 -15.33 -5.88
N THR A 205 6.37 -16.62 -5.63
CA THR A 205 5.38 -17.48 -4.97
C THR A 205 6.01 -18.15 -3.76
N ILE A 206 5.39 -18.06 -2.59
CA ILE A 206 5.85 -18.70 -1.35
C ILE A 206 4.70 -19.51 -0.77
N GLU A 207 4.77 -20.84 -0.84
CA GLU A 207 3.67 -21.72 -0.44
C GLU A 207 4.17 -22.98 0.29
N GLY A 208 3.35 -23.52 1.20
CA GLY A 208 3.65 -24.80 1.87
C GLY A 208 4.84 -24.80 2.86
N ASN A 209 5.51 -23.67 3.10
CA ASN A 209 6.71 -23.56 3.95
C ASN A 209 6.36 -23.50 5.45
N LYS A 210 6.12 -24.66 6.09
CA LYS A 210 5.64 -24.75 7.49
C LYS A 210 6.61 -24.19 8.55
N LYS A 211 7.91 -24.11 8.23
CA LYS A 211 8.96 -23.62 9.14
C LYS A 211 9.27 -22.13 8.97
N LEU A 212 8.76 -21.50 7.92
CA LEU A 212 9.06 -20.11 7.59
C LEU A 212 8.36 -19.20 8.60
N ILE A 213 9.16 -18.53 9.43
CA ILE A 213 8.68 -17.60 10.46
C ILE A 213 8.97 -16.15 10.10
N ASN A 214 9.96 -15.91 9.23
CA ASN A 214 10.33 -14.59 8.73
C ASN A 214 10.33 -14.61 7.20
N PHE A 215 9.49 -13.80 6.57
CA PHE A 215 9.38 -13.73 5.11
C PHE A 215 10.00 -12.45 4.53
N THR A 216 10.81 -11.72 5.30
CA THR A 216 11.47 -10.50 4.83
C THR A 216 12.67 -10.83 3.95
N PHE A 217 12.68 -10.32 2.72
CA PHE A 217 13.87 -10.33 1.87
C PHE A 217 14.87 -9.25 2.30
N PRO A 218 16.19 -9.53 2.41
CA PRO A 218 17.17 -8.56 2.91
C PRO A 218 17.36 -7.32 2.02
N LYS A 219 17.35 -7.49 0.69
CA LYS A 219 17.67 -6.41 -0.27
C LYS A 219 16.68 -6.28 -1.43
N LEU A 220 15.56 -6.99 -1.41
CA LEU A 220 14.58 -6.94 -2.49
C LEU A 220 14.02 -5.52 -2.60
N ARG A 221 14.18 -4.90 -3.77
CA ARG A 221 13.77 -3.53 -4.02
C ARG A 221 12.52 -3.46 -4.86
N ARG A 222 12.43 -4.26 -5.92
CA ARG A 222 11.31 -4.23 -6.86
C ARG A 222 10.98 -5.59 -7.41
N ILE A 223 9.69 -5.78 -7.62
CA ILE A 223 9.11 -6.93 -8.32
C ILE A 223 8.39 -6.35 -9.54
N HIS A 224 8.65 -6.91 -10.71
CA HIS A 224 7.90 -6.61 -11.92
C HIS A 224 7.11 -7.85 -12.32
N SER A 225 5.80 -7.67 -12.48
CA SER A 225 4.84 -8.69 -12.88
C SER A 225 4.05 -8.11 -14.04
N ASP A 226 4.13 -8.72 -15.22
CA ASP A 226 3.36 -8.31 -16.38
C ASP A 226 1.89 -8.57 -16.09
N ALA A 227 1.07 -7.52 -16.07
CA ALA A 227 -0.34 -7.75 -16.33
C ALA A 227 -0.46 -8.32 -17.75
N ASN A 228 -0.82 -9.60 -17.90
CA ASN A 228 -1.14 -10.18 -19.20
C ASN A 228 -2.05 -9.19 -19.95
N PRO A 229 -1.68 -8.66 -21.13
CA PRO A 229 -2.48 -7.65 -21.82
C PRO A 229 -3.92 -8.10 -22.09
N LYS A 230 -4.15 -9.42 -22.20
CA LYS A 230 -5.50 -10.01 -22.32
C LYS A 230 -6.32 -9.97 -21.04
N CYS A 231 -5.70 -9.73 -19.90
CA CYS A 231 -6.30 -9.60 -18.57
C CYS A 231 -6.36 -8.13 -18.11
N ILE A 232 -6.08 -7.19 -19.01
CA ILE A 232 -6.30 -5.77 -18.77
C ILE A 232 -7.69 -5.43 -19.29
N TYR A 233 -8.52 -4.85 -18.42
CA TYR A 233 -9.79 -4.27 -18.85
C TYR A 233 -9.53 -2.80 -19.21
N PRO A 234 -9.67 -2.39 -20.48
CA PRO A 234 -9.23 -1.07 -20.94
C PRO A 234 -10.22 0.06 -20.59
N GLU A 235 -11.43 -0.29 -20.14
CA GLU A 235 -12.47 0.67 -19.80
C GLU A 235 -12.57 0.83 -18.28
N GLN A 236 -13.12 1.96 -17.83
CA GLN A 236 -13.42 2.12 -16.40
C GLN A 236 -14.85 1.68 -16.07
N ASN A 237 -15.82 2.16 -16.85
CA ASN A 237 -17.23 1.89 -16.61
C ASN A 237 -17.63 0.52 -17.13
N ILE A 238 -18.30 -0.26 -16.30
CA ILE A 238 -18.89 -1.56 -16.69
C ILE A 238 -20.35 -1.33 -17.14
N THR A 239 -20.65 -1.68 -18.39
CA THR A 239 -21.97 -1.53 -19.04
C THR A 239 -22.21 -2.72 -19.98
N LYS A 240 -23.41 -2.90 -20.53
CA LYS A 240 -23.70 -3.94 -21.53
C LYS A 240 -22.79 -3.92 -22.75
N ILE A 241 -22.28 -2.75 -23.11
CA ILE A 241 -21.38 -2.57 -24.24
C ILE A 241 -19.96 -2.96 -23.82
N THR A 242 -19.47 -2.37 -22.72
CA THR A 242 -18.08 -2.49 -22.29
C THR A 242 -17.77 -3.81 -21.60
N MET A 243 -18.74 -4.51 -20.99
CA MET A 243 -18.53 -5.84 -20.38
C MET A 243 -17.94 -6.85 -21.37
N LYS A 244 -18.19 -6.70 -22.67
CA LYS A 244 -17.67 -7.60 -23.71
C LYS A 244 -16.16 -7.55 -23.84
N LEU A 245 -15.54 -6.49 -23.33
CA LEU A 245 -14.10 -6.31 -23.26
C LEU A 245 -13.52 -6.83 -21.93
N PHE A 246 -14.38 -7.22 -20.98
CA PHE A 246 -13.93 -7.73 -19.69
C PHE A 246 -13.27 -9.10 -19.86
N PRO A 247 -12.09 -9.34 -19.27
CA PRO A 247 -11.32 -10.55 -19.49
C PRO A 247 -11.81 -11.72 -18.62
N THR A 248 -12.93 -12.34 -19.04
CA THR A 248 -13.63 -13.36 -18.24
C THR A 248 -12.84 -14.62 -17.94
N GLU A 249 -11.76 -14.92 -18.67
CA GLU A 249 -10.92 -16.11 -18.45
C GLU A 249 -9.77 -15.86 -17.47
N CYS A 250 -9.62 -14.64 -16.95
CA CYS A 250 -8.49 -14.26 -16.11
C CYS A 250 -8.84 -14.33 -14.61
N GLU A 251 -7.94 -14.92 -13.82
CA GLU A 251 -8.02 -14.89 -12.36
C GLU A 251 -7.52 -13.56 -11.78
N THR A 252 -6.43 -13.02 -12.34
CA THR A 252 -5.92 -11.69 -12.02
C THR A 252 -6.31 -10.73 -13.13
N VAL A 253 -7.02 -9.66 -12.79
CA VAL A 253 -7.48 -8.63 -13.72
C VAL A 253 -6.90 -7.29 -13.33
N CYS A 254 -6.30 -6.60 -14.30
CA CYS A 254 -5.83 -5.23 -14.14
C CYS A 254 -6.89 -4.27 -14.68
N ALA A 255 -7.49 -3.48 -13.79
CA ALA A 255 -8.63 -2.64 -14.14
C ALA A 255 -8.89 -1.53 -13.11
N ASP A 256 -9.37 -0.39 -13.59
CA ASP A 256 -9.99 0.64 -12.75
C ASP A 256 -11.52 0.50 -12.84
N LEU A 257 -12.09 -0.42 -12.07
CA LEU A 257 -13.50 -0.77 -12.16
C LEU A 257 -14.39 0.30 -11.54
N ARG A 258 -15.32 0.82 -12.35
CA ARG A 258 -16.36 1.76 -11.95
C ARG A 258 -17.74 1.19 -12.29
N ILE A 259 -18.51 0.91 -11.25
CA ILE A 259 -19.92 0.52 -11.34
C ILE A 259 -20.74 1.69 -10.82
N ASN A 260 -21.23 2.53 -11.71
CA ASN A 260 -21.96 3.75 -11.34
C ASN A 260 -23.37 3.78 -11.94
N GLN A 261 -24.05 4.92 -11.86
CA GLN A 261 -25.38 5.16 -12.46
C GLN A 261 -25.51 4.86 -13.97
N PHE A 262 -24.39 4.71 -14.70
CA PHE A 262 -24.39 4.33 -16.12
C PHE A 262 -24.32 2.81 -16.34
N CYS A 263 -24.10 2.03 -15.29
CA CYS A 263 -24.12 0.58 -15.36
C CYS A 263 -25.55 0.09 -15.56
N ASP A 264 -25.81 -0.55 -16.70
CA ASP A 264 -27.09 -1.10 -17.11
C ASP A 264 -27.17 -2.64 -16.98
N LEU A 265 -26.31 -3.20 -16.11
CA LEU A 265 -26.20 -4.62 -15.79
C LEU A 265 -26.89 -4.94 -14.46
N SER A 266 -27.57 -6.09 -14.40
CA SER A 266 -28.05 -6.62 -13.10
C SER A 266 -26.89 -7.19 -12.28
N GLU A 267 -27.09 -7.35 -10.96
CA GLU A 267 -26.11 -8.01 -10.08
C GLU A 267 -25.73 -9.42 -10.58
N ASP A 268 -26.67 -10.19 -11.14
CA ASP A 268 -26.39 -11.52 -11.73
C ASP A 268 -25.48 -11.44 -12.96
N GLN A 269 -25.65 -10.41 -13.78
CA GLN A 269 -24.80 -10.18 -14.96
C GLN A 269 -23.39 -9.76 -14.53
N LEU A 270 -23.29 -8.90 -13.51
CA LEU A 270 -22.01 -8.54 -12.90
C LEU A 270 -21.32 -9.77 -12.30
N ALA A 271 -22.05 -10.60 -11.54
CA ALA A 271 -21.52 -11.81 -10.93
C ALA A 271 -21.01 -12.80 -11.97
N SER A 272 -21.74 -12.93 -13.08
CA SER A 272 -21.31 -13.77 -14.22
C SER A 272 -20.07 -13.21 -14.92
N THR A 273 -19.98 -11.89 -15.05
CA THR A 273 -18.84 -11.19 -15.68
C THR A 273 -17.56 -11.35 -14.85
N PHE A 274 -17.67 -11.22 -13.52
CA PHE A 274 -16.53 -11.27 -12.59
C PHE A 274 -16.25 -12.67 -12.03
N LYS A 275 -16.95 -13.70 -12.50
CA LYS A 275 -16.96 -15.04 -11.89
C LYS A 275 -15.57 -15.63 -11.64
N ASN A 276 -14.64 -15.43 -12.57
CA ASN A 276 -13.29 -16.00 -12.48
C ASN A 276 -12.27 -15.03 -11.84
N MET A 277 -12.62 -13.76 -11.67
CA MET A 277 -11.72 -12.75 -11.10
C MET A 277 -11.55 -12.97 -9.60
N LYS A 278 -10.34 -13.34 -9.20
CA LYS A 278 -9.90 -13.52 -7.81
C LYS A 278 -9.01 -12.39 -7.33
N HIS A 279 -8.25 -11.75 -8.22
CA HIS A 279 -7.35 -10.67 -7.87
C HIS A 279 -7.62 -9.46 -8.76
N LEU A 280 -7.89 -8.32 -8.14
CA LEU A 280 -8.02 -7.04 -8.82
C LEU A 280 -6.77 -6.21 -8.56
N ILE A 281 -6.09 -5.78 -9.62
CA ILE A 281 -5.04 -4.77 -9.52
C ILE A 281 -5.51 -3.49 -10.21
N GLY A 282 -5.57 -2.40 -9.46
CA GLY A 282 -6.18 -1.13 -9.88
C GLY A 282 -7.30 -0.70 -8.93
N SER A 283 -8.17 0.19 -9.40
CA SER A 283 -9.19 0.82 -8.54
C SER A 283 -10.52 0.07 -8.53
N LEU A 284 -11.26 0.16 -7.41
CA LEU A 284 -12.64 -0.31 -7.32
C LEU A 284 -13.54 0.79 -6.77
N ALA A 285 -14.51 1.24 -7.59
CA ALA A 285 -15.52 2.20 -7.19
C ALA A 285 -16.93 1.70 -7.56
N VAL A 286 -17.81 1.62 -6.57
CA VAL A 286 -19.21 1.20 -6.71
C VAL A 286 -20.11 2.31 -6.19
N GLY A 287 -20.98 2.82 -7.06
CA GLY A 287 -21.94 3.87 -6.75
C GLY A 287 -23.14 3.88 -7.67
N ASN A 288 -24.06 2.95 -7.41
CA ASN A 288 -25.30 2.80 -8.16
C ASN A 288 -26.46 2.56 -7.19
N GLN A 289 -27.57 3.26 -7.41
CA GLN A 289 -28.74 3.23 -6.54
C GLN A 289 -29.51 1.90 -6.61
N GLU A 290 -29.34 1.12 -7.68
CA GLU A 290 -30.01 -0.17 -7.88
C GLU A 290 -29.24 -1.35 -7.25
N ILE A 291 -27.99 -1.13 -6.84
CA ILE A 291 -27.17 -2.18 -6.23
C ILE A 291 -27.55 -2.35 -4.77
N THR A 292 -27.98 -3.56 -4.43
CA THR A 292 -28.36 -4.00 -3.10
C THR A 292 -27.23 -4.74 -2.38
N SER A 293 -26.26 -5.29 -3.12
CA SER A 293 -25.08 -5.91 -2.54
C SER A 293 -23.87 -5.96 -3.47
N ALA A 294 -22.66 -6.08 -2.91
CA ALA A 294 -21.44 -6.35 -3.69
C ALA A 294 -21.17 -7.86 -3.87
N LYS A 295 -22.19 -8.72 -3.74
CA LYS A 295 -22.07 -10.19 -3.88
C LYS A 295 -21.59 -10.62 -5.26
N PHE A 296 -21.74 -9.78 -6.28
CA PHE A 296 -21.15 -10.02 -7.58
C PHE A 296 -19.61 -10.05 -7.56
N LEU A 297 -18.97 -9.60 -6.47
CA LEU A 297 -17.54 -9.74 -6.18
C LEU A 297 -17.25 -10.82 -5.11
N ALA A 298 -18.18 -11.73 -4.80
CA ALA A 298 -17.97 -12.72 -3.74
C ALA A 298 -16.80 -13.69 -4.00
N GLY A 299 -16.40 -13.87 -5.27
CA GLY A 299 -15.22 -14.64 -5.66
C GLY A 299 -13.88 -13.91 -5.54
N LEU A 300 -13.89 -12.59 -5.30
CA LEU A 300 -12.69 -11.78 -5.21
C LEU A 300 -11.95 -12.07 -3.90
N GLU A 301 -10.67 -12.39 -4.00
CA GLU A 301 -9.78 -12.80 -2.90
C GLU A 301 -8.83 -11.67 -2.48
N SER A 302 -8.38 -10.84 -3.44
CA SER A 302 -7.54 -9.67 -3.14
C SER A 302 -7.79 -8.44 -4.00
N ILE A 303 -7.49 -7.28 -3.44
CA ILE A 303 -7.43 -6.00 -4.15
C ILE A 303 -6.08 -5.34 -3.87
N ASP A 304 -5.36 -4.98 -4.93
CA ASP A 304 -4.14 -4.18 -4.87
C ASP A 304 -4.38 -2.88 -5.63
N CYS A 305 -4.33 -1.73 -4.96
CA CYS A 305 -4.67 -0.45 -5.55
C CYS A 305 -3.72 0.66 -5.12
N LEU A 306 -3.47 1.61 -6.04
CA LEU A 306 -2.61 2.77 -5.76
C LEU A 306 -3.25 3.75 -4.77
N GLU A 307 -4.58 3.89 -4.81
CA GLU A 307 -5.31 4.82 -3.96
C GLU A 307 -6.30 4.07 -3.05
N LYS A 308 -7.61 4.09 -3.36
CA LYS A 308 -8.65 3.67 -2.42
C LYS A 308 -9.76 2.85 -3.05
N ILE A 309 -10.44 2.07 -2.22
CA ILE A 309 -11.66 1.35 -2.55
C ILE A 309 -12.84 2.23 -2.16
N GLN A 310 -13.83 2.38 -3.06
CA GLN A 310 -14.95 3.30 -2.85
C GLN A 310 -16.30 2.62 -3.03
N PHE A 311 -17.17 2.77 -2.04
CA PHE A 311 -18.59 2.42 -2.09
C PHE A 311 -19.41 3.64 -1.71
N LEU A 312 -19.82 4.41 -2.71
CA LEU A 312 -20.41 5.74 -2.54
C LEU A 312 -21.80 5.82 -3.18
N PHE A 313 -22.78 6.43 -2.51
CA PHE A 313 -24.12 6.67 -3.07
C PHE A 313 -24.92 5.40 -3.43
N ASN A 314 -24.72 4.30 -2.72
CA ASN A 314 -25.49 3.06 -2.87
C ASN A 314 -26.62 3.01 -1.83
N PHE A 315 -27.73 3.72 -2.10
CA PHE A 315 -28.81 3.90 -1.12
C PHE A 315 -29.56 2.61 -0.75
N GLU A 316 -29.60 1.62 -1.65
CA GLU A 316 -30.26 0.33 -1.46
C GLU A 316 -29.30 -0.78 -0.99
N MET A 317 -28.01 -0.48 -0.87
CA MET A 317 -27.00 -1.48 -0.52
C MET A 317 -27.16 -1.92 0.93
N LYS A 318 -27.44 -3.22 1.14
CA LYS A 318 -27.64 -3.84 2.45
C LYS A 318 -26.36 -4.42 3.03
N SER A 319 -25.48 -4.89 2.17
CA SER A 319 -24.15 -5.38 2.57
C SER A 319 -23.18 -5.41 1.41
N LEU A 320 -21.87 -5.44 1.70
CA LEU A 320 -20.88 -5.75 0.67
C LEU A 320 -20.91 -7.24 0.37
N SER A 321 -20.85 -8.09 1.40
CA SER A 321 -20.85 -9.56 1.26
C SER A 321 -19.73 -10.08 0.32
N MET A 322 -18.54 -9.47 0.38
CA MET A 322 -17.35 -9.91 -0.36
C MET A 322 -16.63 -11.00 0.43
N THR A 323 -17.26 -12.17 0.53
CA THR A 323 -16.92 -13.18 1.54
C THR A 323 -15.55 -13.83 1.35
N ASN A 324 -15.01 -13.88 0.13
CA ASN A 324 -13.69 -14.47 -0.12
C ASN A 324 -12.56 -13.45 0.03
N LEU A 325 -12.87 -12.15 0.16
CA LEU A 325 -11.85 -11.12 0.22
C LEU A 325 -11.03 -11.31 1.50
N SER A 326 -9.74 -11.59 1.30
CA SER A 326 -8.81 -11.92 2.38
C SER A 326 -7.66 -10.94 2.50
N SER A 327 -7.36 -10.21 1.42
CA SER A 327 -6.24 -9.28 1.35
C SER A 327 -6.61 -7.98 0.65
N VAL A 328 -6.22 -6.85 1.23
CA VAL A 328 -6.29 -5.53 0.60
C VAL A 328 -4.96 -4.81 0.76
N ASN A 329 -4.40 -4.31 -0.33
CA ASN A 329 -3.26 -3.41 -0.34
C ASN A 329 -3.67 -2.08 -0.98
N CYS A 330 -4.14 -1.14 -0.16
CA CYS A 330 -4.71 0.15 -0.59
C CYS A 330 -4.49 1.21 0.51
N SER A 331 -4.71 2.49 0.21
CA SER A 331 -4.59 3.55 1.23
C SER A 331 -5.82 3.65 2.14
N GLU A 332 -7.01 3.44 1.59
CA GLU A 332 -8.28 3.70 2.28
C GLU A 332 -9.43 2.84 1.71
N TRP A 333 -10.40 2.51 2.57
CA TRP A 333 -11.74 2.07 2.17
C TRP A 333 -12.77 3.11 2.56
N GLU A 334 -13.36 3.73 1.55
CA GLU A 334 -14.39 4.75 1.69
C GLU A 334 -15.78 4.15 1.48
N ILE A 335 -16.62 4.16 2.52
CA ILE A 335 -18.01 3.70 2.48
C ILE A 335 -18.88 4.81 3.04
N THR A 336 -19.38 5.67 2.16
CA THR A 336 -20.16 6.84 2.57
C THR A 336 -21.37 7.03 1.66
N ARG A 337 -22.34 7.80 2.15
CA ARG A 337 -23.56 8.11 1.39
C ARG A 337 -24.40 6.88 1.03
N ASN A 338 -24.35 5.83 1.85
CA ASN A 338 -25.15 4.61 1.71
C ASN A 338 -26.33 4.59 2.73
N TYR A 339 -26.86 5.78 3.01
CA TYR A 339 -27.40 6.22 4.31
C TYR A 339 -28.62 5.49 4.89
N VAL A 340 -29.22 4.51 4.19
CA VAL A 340 -30.53 3.97 4.61
C VAL A 340 -30.57 2.46 4.73
N SER A 341 -29.68 1.74 4.06
CA SER A 341 -29.85 0.28 3.89
C SER A 341 -28.69 -0.56 4.40
N LEU A 342 -27.49 0.01 4.55
CA LEU A 342 -26.30 -0.80 4.85
C LEU A 342 -26.39 -1.33 6.28
N GLU A 343 -26.67 -2.63 6.43
CA GLU A 343 -26.81 -3.30 7.72
C GLU A 343 -25.48 -3.94 8.16
N ARG A 344 -24.69 -4.48 7.23
CA ARG A 344 -23.45 -5.22 7.53
C ARG A 344 -22.39 -4.96 6.46
N LEU A 345 -21.11 -5.09 6.79
CA LEU A 345 -20.04 -5.12 5.78
C LEU A 345 -20.01 -6.49 5.09
N GLY A 346 -19.79 -7.57 5.86
CA GLY A 346 -19.76 -8.93 5.32
C GLY A 346 -18.39 -9.27 4.73
N LEU A 347 -17.33 -9.04 5.50
CA LEU A 347 -15.92 -9.25 5.17
C LEU A 347 -15.24 -10.23 6.16
N PRO A 348 -15.78 -11.44 6.39
CA PRO A 348 -15.33 -12.33 7.47
C PRO A 348 -13.87 -12.81 7.29
N ASN A 349 -13.37 -12.86 6.06
CA ASN A 349 -12.05 -13.39 5.75
C ASN A 349 -10.96 -12.32 5.59
N LEU A 350 -11.30 -11.03 5.67
CA LEU A 350 -10.34 -9.95 5.48
C LEU A 350 -9.39 -9.84 6.68
N LYS A 351 -8.21 -10.45 6.52
CA LYS A 351 -7.20 -10.62 7.59
C LYS A 351 -5.87 -9.96 7.25
N ASN A 352 -5.63 -9.66 5.97
CA ASN A 352 -4.42 -9.01 5.51
C ASN A 352 -4.79 -7.63 4.96
N ILE A 353 -4.32 -6.57 5.62
CA ILE A 353 -4.53 -5.19 5.18
C ILE A 353 -3.19 -4.49 5.21
N ALA A 354 -2.84 -3.87 4.08
CA ALA A 354 -1.60 -3.12 3.90
C ALA A 354 -1.87 -1.80 3.18
N HIS A 355 -0.94 -0.87 3.34
CA HIS A 355 -0.89 0.38 2.60
C HIS A 355 0.27 0.31 1.59
N PRO A 356 0.09 0.70 0.32
CA PRO A 356 1.12 0.59 -0.71
C PRO A 356 2.45 1.27 -0.33
N ASP A 357 2.38 2.45 0.30
CA ASP A 357 3.56 3.20 0.77
C ASP A 357 4.03 2.84 2.19
N GLY A 358 3.50 1.76 2.81
CA GLY A 358 3.84 1.37 4.19
C GLY A 358 3.22 2.25 5.29
N GLY A 359 2.27 3.12 4.94
CA GLY A 359 1.46 3.89 5.89
C GLY A 359 0.40 3.04 6.61
N GLN A 360 -0.53 3.71 7.30
CA GLN A 360 -1.69 3.04 7.89
C GLN A 360 -2.90 3.10 6.95
N PHE A 361 -3.52 1.95 6.73
CA PHE A 361 -4.79 1.80 6.04
C PHE A 361 -5.92 2.46 6.84
N LYS A 362 -6.78 3.22 6.17
CA LYS A 362 -7.92 3.90 6.80
C LYS A 362 -9.25 3.28 6.40
N PHE A 363 -10.13 3.08 7.38
CA PHE A 363 -11.54 2.82 7.14
C PHE A 363 -12.32 4.12 7.33
N PHE A 364 -12.85 4.69 6.25
CA PHE A 364 -13.74 5.84 6.32
C PHE A 364 -15.18 5.39 6.03
N ILE A 365 -15.86 4.94 7.08
CA ILE A 365 -17.20 4.36 7.01
C ILE A 365 -18.17 5.26 7.77
N ILE A 366 -19.21 5.74 7.08
CA ILE A 366 -20.32 6.50 7.67
C ILE A 366 -21.60 5.70 7.46
N PRO A 367 -21.97 4.83 8.41
CA PRO A 367 -23.20 4.06 8.36
C PRO A 367 -24.32 4.79 9.10
N ASP A 368 -25.36 5.19 8.38
CA ASP A 368 -26.53 5.87 8.97
C ASP A 368 -27.69 4.90 9.28
N HIS A 369 -27.56 3.60 8.95
CA HIS A 369 -28.58 2.61 9.29
C HIS A 369 -28.55 2.31 10.80
N PRO A 370 -29.70 2.36 11.51
CA PRO A 370 -29.75 2.22 12.97
C PRO A 370 -29.23 0.86 13.48
N ASP A 371 -29.46 -0.20 12.71
CA ASP A 371 -28.98 -1.54 13.04
C ASP A 371 -27.60 -1.89 12.46
N PHE A 372 -26.89 -0.93 11.83
CA PHE A 372 -25.57 -1.22 11.29
C PHE A 372 -24.58 -1.57 12.41
N CYS A 373 -23.85 -2.65 12.20
CA CYS A 373 -22.71 -3.00 13.04
C CYS A 373 -21.76 -3.93 12.30
N VAL A 374 -20.51 -3.96 12.73
CA VAL A 374 -19.51 -4.97 12.32
C VAL A 374 -19.50 -6.13 13.29
N THR A 375 -19.18 -7.32 12.83
CA THR A 375 -19.13 -8.51 13.69
C THR A 375 -17.90 -8.48 14.61
N THR A 376 -17.96 -9.23 15.71
CA THR A 376 -16.80 -9.41 16.61
C THR A 376 -15.61 -10.04 15.88
N GLU A 377 -15.86 -10.95 14.93
CA GLU A 377 -14.84 -11.60 14.11
C GLU A 377 -14.13 -10.60 13.17
N GLU A 378 -14.89 -9.77 12.45
CA GLU A 378 -14.34 -8.69 11.61
C GLU A 378 -13.47 -7.74 12.43
N MET A 379 -13.98 -7.25 13.56
CA MET A 379 -13.21 -6.38 14.45
C MET A 379 -11.94 -7.05 14.99
N LEU A 380 -12.01 -8.33 15.37
CA LEU A 380 -10.85 -9.09 15.82
C LEU A 380 -9.78 -9.27 14.74
N ASN A 381 -10.19 -9.41 13.48
CA ASN A 381 -9.25 -9.48 12.37
C ASN A 381 -8.50 -8.16 12.18
N TRP A 382 -9.13 -7.01 12.46
CA TRP A 382 -8.55 -5.68 12.17
C TRP A 382 -7.82 -5.05 13.35
N ILE A 383 -8.31 -5.22 14.59
CA ILE A 383 -7.69 -4.61 15.78
C ILE A 383 -6.29 -5.16 16.06
N LYS A 384 -5.99 -6.36 15.55
CA LYS A 384 -4.69 -7.04 15.64
C LYS A 384 -3.65 -6.51 14.64
N LEU A 385 -4.05 -5.68 13.68
CA LEU A 385 -3.19 -5.20 12.60
C LEU A 385 -2.67 -3.80 12.89
N ASP A 386 -1.35 -3.66 13.05
CA ASP A 386 -0.68 -2.36 13.23
C ASP A 386 -0.81 -1.46 11.98
N ALA A 387 -0.94 -2.10 10.81
CA ALA A 387 -1.16 -1.44 9.53
C ALA A 387 -2.55 -0.79 9.40
N VAL A 388 -3.48 -1.04 10.33
CA VAL A 388 -4.85 -0.48 10.26
C VAL A 388 -5.02 0.66 11.28
N ASN A 389 -5.45 1.82 10.80
CA ASN A 389 -5.92 2.90 11.64
C ASN A 389 -7.41 2.72 11.97
N LEU A 390 -7.71 2.54 13.26
CA LEU A 390 -9.06 2.40 13.80
C LEU A 390 -9.50 3.61 14.64
N ASP A 391 -8.71 4.68 14.68
CA ASP A 391 -9.01 5.88 15.46
C ASP A 391 -10.21 6.64 14.88
N GLU A 392 -10.37 6.58 13.56
CA GLU A 392 -11.50 7.16 12.82
C GLU A 392 -12.55 6.09 12.43
N PHE A 393 -12.49 4.91 13.05
CA PHE A 393 -13.43 3.83 12.79
C PHE A 393 -14.64 3.95 13.73
N TYR A 394 -15.76 4.48 13.25
CA TYR A 394 -16.97 4.78 14.04
C TYR A 394 -18.07 3.70 13.96
N CYS A 395 -17.73 2.46 13.61
CA CYS A 395 -18.74 1.40 13.45
C CYS A 395 -19.04 0.67 14.78
N PRO A 396 -20.33 0.53 15.17
CA PRO A 396 -20.74 -0.31 16.30
C PRO A 396 -20.41 -1.80 16.08
N VAL A 397 -20.32 -2.58 17.17
CA VAL A 397 -20.06 -4.04 17.11
C VAL A 397 -21.33 -4.84 17.42
N CYS A 398 -21.66 -5.79 16.55
CA CYS A 398 -22.84 -6.64 16.67
C CYS A 398 -22.74 -7.62 17.85
N GLU A 399 -23.89 -7.95 18.44
CA GLU A 399 -23.97 -9.02 19.44
C GLU A 399 -23.56 -10.37 18.81
N PRO A 400 -22.57 -11.06 19.38
CA PRO A 400 -22.12 -12.34 18.88
C PRO A 400 -23.06 -13.46 19.32
N LYS A 401 -22.87 -14.64 18.75
CA LYS A 401 -23.42 -15.87 19.34
C LYS A 401 -22.57 -16.23 20.55
N PHE A 402 -23.18 -16.24 21.73
CA PHE A 402 -22.50 -16.65 22.95
C PHE A 402 -22.11 -18.12 22.93
N THR A 403 -20.93 -18.42 23.46
CA THR A 403 -20.34 -19.75 23.58
C THR A 403 -19.66 -19.89 24.95
N GLU A 404 -19.04 -21.02 25.25
CA GLU A 404 -18.26 -21.16 26.50
C GLU A 404 -17.08 -20.17 26.58
N GLN A 405 -16.56 -19.72 25.43
CA GLN A 405 -15.45 -18.77 25.34
C GLN A 405 -15.90 -17.32 25.13
N VAL A 406 -17.11 -17.11 24.61
CA VAL A 406 -17.68 -15.78 24.32
C VAL A 406 -18.83 -15.52 25.27
N CYS A 407 -18.62 -14.61 26.22
CA CYS A 407 -19.46 -14.44 27.40
C CYS A 407 -20.07 -13.04 27.47
N GLU A 408 -21.22 -12.89 28.13
CA GLU A 408 -21.82 -11.58 28.41
C GLU A 408 -21.15 -10.88 29.61
N LYS A 409 -20.63 -11.68 30.54
CA LYS A 409 -20.00 -11.23 31.79
C LYS A 409 -18.76 -12.07 32.10
N PRO A 410 -17.84 -11.59 32.95
CA PRO A 410 -16.69 -12.36 33.39
C PRO A 410 -17.11 -13.70 34.02
N ALA A 411 -16.55 -14.80 33.51
CA ALA A 411 -16.71 -16.13 34.06
C ALA A 411 -15.48 -17.00 33.71
N LYS A 412 -15.29 -18.10 34.45
CA LYS A 412 -14.18 -19.01 34.22
C LYS A 412 -14.26 -19.63 32.81
N GLY A 413 -13.17 -19.56 32.06
CA GLY A 413 -13.09 -20.09 30.69
C GLY A 413 -13.40 -19.08 29.58
N CYS A 414 -13.92 -17.90 29.92
CA CYS A 414 -14.19 -16.84 28.94
C CYS A 414 -12.89 -16.24 28.41
N THR A 415 -12.80 -16.10 27.09
CA THR A 415 -11.70 -15.39 26.40
C THR A 415 -12.18 -14.10 25.75
N GLN A 416 -13.47 -13.98 25.46
CA GLN A 416 -14.07 -12.77 24.91
C GLN A 416 -15.29 -12.37 25.74
N ILE A 417 -15.42 -11.08 26.05
CA ILE A 417 -16.60 -10.54 26.70
C ILE A 417 -17.33 -9.60 25.75
N TYR A 418 -18.63 -9.80 25.57
CA TYR A 418 -19.53 -8.84 24.91
C TYR A 418 -20.48 -8.26 25.95
N GLY A 419 -20.09 -7.12 26.53
CA GLY A 419 -20.78 -6.52 27.66
C GLY A 419 -19.87 -5.58 28.46
N ASP A 420 -20.48 -4.70 29.25
CA ASP A 420 -19.75 -3.86 30.19
C ASP A 420 -19.24 -4.74 31.35
N VAL A 421 -17.95 -4.61 31.69
CA VAL A 421 -17.29 -5.32 32.78
C VAL A 421 -17.13 -4.40 33.97
N GLN A 422 -17.58 -4.86 35.14
CA GLN A 422 -17.36 -4.17 36.41
C GLN A 422 -16.68 -5.11 37.41
N ILE A 423 -15.50 -4.71 37.89
CA ILE A 423 -14.73 -5.38 38.94
C ILE A 423 -14.82 -4.53 40.20
N GLY A 424 -15.45 -5.06 41.24
CA GLY A 424 -15.62 -4.43 42.55
C GLY A 424 -15.02 -5.27 43.69
N PRO A 425 -15.19 -4.86 44.96
CA PRO A 425 -14.62 -5.54 46.12
C PRO A 425 -15.07 -7.00 46.26
N ASP A 426 -16.27 -7.34 45.79
CA ASP A 426 -16.81 -8.72 45.86
C ASP A 426 -16.60 -9.53 44.55
N SER A 427 -15.90 -8.97 43.57
CA SER A 427 -15.64 -9.65 42.28
C SER A 427 -14.48 -10.64 42.41
N ASP A 428 -14.56 -11.78 41.72
CA ASP A 428 -13.48 -12.77 41.64
C ASP A 428 -12.53 -12.42 40.47
N PRO A 429 -11.30 -11.91 40.74
CA PRO A 429 -10.36 -11.52 39.70
C PRO A 429 -9.95 -12.68 38.78
N GLU A 430 -10.01 -13.93 39.25
CA GLU A 430 -9.67 -15.11 38.45
C GLU A 430 -10.56 -15.28 37.22
N THR A 431 -11.76 -14.71 37.23
CA THR A 431 -12.68 -14.74 36.08
C THR A 431 -12.18 -13.93 34.88
N MET A 432 -11.23 -13.03 35.08
CA MET A 432 -10.65 -12.18 34.03
C MET A 432 -9.33 -12.71 33.46
N LYS A 433 -8.73 -13.72 34.09
CA LYS A 433 -7.38 -14.20 33.78
C LYS A 433 -7.19 -14.61 32.31
N LEU A 434 -8.21 -15.22 31.70
CA LEU A 434 -8.20 -15.69 30.31
C LEU A 434 -8.83 -14.72 29.32
N VAL A 435 -9.41 -13.61 29.79
CA VAL A 435 -10.13 -12.67 28.92
C VAL A 435 -9.11 -11.88 28.10
N GLU A 436 -9.16 -12.06 26.78
CA GLU A 436 -8.27 -11.42 25.80
C GLU A 436 -8.85 -10.11 25.26
N ILE A 437 -10.18 -10.02 25.13
CA ILE A 437 -10.87 -8.87 24.56
C ILE A 437 -12.20 -8.58 25.28
N ILE A 438 -12.50 -7.30 25.45
CA ILE A 438 -13.78 -6.81 25.94
C ILE A 438 -14.42 -5.91 24.87
N PHE A 439 -15.60 -6.28 24.39
CA PHE A 439 -16.50 -5.46 23.59
C PHE A 439 -17.49 -4.72 24.51
N GLY A 440 -17.02 -3.65 25.15
CA GLY A 440 -17.73 -2.91 26.16
C GLY A 440 -16.80 -2.02 26.97
N ASN A 441 -17.31 -1.46 28.07
CA ASN A 441 -16.53 -0.67 29.01
C ASN A 441 -15.92 -1.54 30.10
N LEU A 442 -14.75 -1.16 30.62
CA LEU A 442 -14.13 -1.80 31.79
C LEU A 442 -14.10 -0.82 32.97
N VAL A 443 -14.73 -1.20 34.08
CA VAL A 443 -14.75 -0.42 35.31
C VAL A 443 -14.14 -1.24 36.45
N ILE A 444 -13.09 -0.76 37.10
CA ILE A 444 -12.49 -1.38 38.28
C ILE A 444 -12.63 -0.40 39.44
N LYS A 445 -13.46 -0.71 40.43
CA LYS A 445 -13.85 0.27 41.45
C LYS A 445 -13.91 -0.28 42.87
N GLY A 446 -13.24 0.41 43.79
CA GLY A 446 -13.33 0.13 45.23
C GLY A 446 -12.78 -1.23 45.63
N THR A 447 -11.80 -1.74 44.89
CA THR A 447 -11.15 -3.03 45.15
C THR A 447 -9.98 -2.87 46.12
N GLU A 448 -9.57 -3.98 46.74
CA GLU A 448 -8.37 -4.07 47.58
C GLU A 448 -7.10 -4.42 46.78
N LEU A 449 -7.18 -4.44 45.44
CA LEU A 449 -6.09 -4.83 44.55
C LEU A 449 -4.90 -3.86 44.66
N SER A 450 -3.68 -4.42 44.68
CA SER A 450 -2.43 -3.67 44.63
C SER A 450 -1.96 -3.35 43.21
N ASP A 451 -2.40 -4.15 42.25
CA ASP A 451 -1.97 -4.10 40.86
C ASP A 451 -3.04 -4.65 39.90
N LEU A 452 -2.79 -4.54 38.59
CA LEU A 452 -3.66 -5.04 37.52
C LEU A 452 -3.19 -6.37 36.93
N SER A 453 -2.33 -7.12 37.62
CA SER A 453 -1.73 -8.35 37.07
C SER A 453 -2.76 -9.44 36.75
N PHE A 454 -3.92 -9.43 37.41
CA PHE A 454 -5.01 -10.38 37.16
C PHE A 454 -5.60 -10.28 35.73
N LEU A 455 -5.35 -9.18 35.01
CA LEU A 455 -5.68 -8.99 33.59
C LEU A 455 -4.60 -9.60 32.68
N GLU A 456 -4.13 -10.81 33.00
CA GLU A 456 -2.95 -11.46 32.40
C GLU A 456 -3.01 -11.59 30.88
N SER A 457 -4.22 -11.81 30.35
CA SER A 457 -4.44 -12.06 28.92
C SER A 457 -5.09 -10.90 28.18
N LEU A 458 -5.50 -9.83 28.87
CA LEU A 458 -6.27 -8.75 28.25
C LEU A 458 -5.39 -7.95 27.28
N GLU A 459 -5.70 -8.04 25.99
CA GLU A 459 -4.99 -7.35 24.92
C GLU A 459 -5.77 -6.16 24.36
N TYR A 460 -7.10 -6.24 24.37
CA TYR A 460 -7.97 -5.30 23.66
C TYR A 460 -9.22 -4.88 24.44
N VAL A 461 -9.59 -3.61 24.34
CA VAL A 461 -10.91 -3.11 24.77
C VAL A 461 -11.52 -2.28 23.64
N VAL A 462 -12.73 -2.64 23.23
CA VAL A 462 -13.44 -2.06 22.10
C VAL A 462 -14.75 -1.48 22.60
N GLN A 463 -14.92 -0.17 22.45
CA GLN A 463 -16.14 0.52 22.84
C GLN A 463 -17.32 0.02 21.99
N ARG A 464 -18.39 -0.37 22.69
CA ARG A 464 -19.64 -0.83 22.07
C ARG A 464 -20.70 0.27 21.98
N THR A 465 -20.80 1.11 23.01
CA THR A 465 -21.74 2.24 23.07
C THR A 465 -20.99 3.51 23.43
N ASN A 466 -21.48 4.67 22.99
CA ASN A 466 -20.87 5.96 23.28
C ASN A 466 -21.09 6.38 24.75
N LYS A 467 -20.40 5.67 25.65
CA LYS A 467 -20.43 5.84 27.11
C LYS A 467 -18.99 6.01 27.60
N PRO A 468 -18.39 7.20 27.49
CA PRO A 468 -17.05 7.45 28.03
C PRO A 468 -17.05 7.48 29.57
N PRO A 469 -15.90 7.18 30.23
CA PRO A 469 -14.66 6.67 29.62
C PRO A 469 -14.75 5.20 29.21
N LEU A 470 -13.92 4.77 28.26
CA LEU A 470 -13.84 3.36 27.87
C LEU A 470 -13.34 2.46 29.02
N ILE A 471 -12.31 2.91 29.72
CA ILE A 471 -11.77 2.24 30.90
C ILE A 471 -11.73 3.21 32.08
N SER A 472 -12.32 2.80 33.20
CA SER A 472 -12.40 3.57 34.44
C SER A 472 -11.84 2.77 35.60
N ILE A 473 -10.80 3.30 36.26
CA ILE A 473 -10.20 2.69 37.44
C ILE A 473 -10.34 3.68 38.60
N GLU A 474 -11.18 3.37 39.57
CA GLU A 474 -11.64 4.34 40.56
C GLU A 474 -11.61 3.85 42.01
N ASN A 475 -11.22 4.71 42.95
CA ASN A 475 -11.33 4.44 44.39
C ASN A 475 -10.62 3.16 44.88
N ASN A 476 -9.59 2.68 44.18
CA ASN A 476 -8.79 1.52 44.59
C ASN A 476 -7.60 2.03 45.42
N LYS A 477 -7.75 2.07 46.74
CA LYS A 477 -6.77 2.74 47.64
C LYS A 477 -5.45 2.00 47.80
N ASN A 478 -5.41 0.70 47.53
CA ASN A 478 -4.19 -0.10 47.59
C ASN A 478 -3.46 -0.18 46.24
N LEU A 479 -4.06 0.33 45.15
CA LEU A 479 -3.54 0.20 43.79
C LEU A 479 -2.30 1.07 43.59
N VAL A 480 -1.12 0.45 43.51
CA VAL A 480 0.17 1.14 43.37
C VAL A 480 0.87 0.85 42.03
N ASP A 481 0.46 -0.21 41.33
CA ASP A 481 0.95 -0.55 39.99
C ASP A 481 -0.21 -0.65 39.00
N VAL A 482 -0.15 0.12 37.92
CA VAL A 482 -1.21 0.19 36.90
C VAL A 482 -0.76 -0.43 35.58
N THR A 483 0.33 -1.20 35.61
CA THR A 483 0.86 -1.89 34.44
C THR A 483 -0.12 -2.96 33.96
N PHE A 484 -0.49 -2.89 32.69
CA PHE A 484 -1.23 -3.96 32.02
C PHE A 484 -0.23 -4.96 31.39
N PRO A 485 -0.36 -6.28 31.63
CA PRO A 485 0.64 -7.26 31.17
C PRO A 485 0.79 -7.41 29.65
N LYS A 486 -0.33 -7.52 28.92
CA LYS A 486 -0.35 -7.78 27.46
C LYS A 486 -1.19 -6.78 26.66
N PHE A 487 -1.60 -5.69 27.30
CA PHE A 487 -2.52 -4.76 26.69
C PHE A 487 -1.86 -4.04 25.53
N ARG A 488 -2.55 -3.98 24.38
CA ARG A 488 -1.98 -3.48 23.11
C ARG A 488 -2.73 -2.28 22.57
N ARG A 489 -4.06 -2.35 22.53
CA ARG A 489 -4.85 -1.36 21.79
C ARG A 489 -6.26 -1.21 22.34
N VAL A 490 -6.76 0.02 22.29
CA VAL A 490 -8.15 0.35 22.56
C VAL A 490 -8.82 0.94 21.32
N ARG A 491 -10.12 0.77 21.20
CA ARG A 491 -10.95 1.49 20.21
C ARG A 491 -12.11 2.18 20.91
N SER A 492 -12.28 3.48 20.68
CA SER A 492 -13.32 4.33 21.25
C SER A 492 -13.73 5.38 20.22
N GLU A 493 -15.00 5.78 20.25
CA GLU A 493 -15.53 6.90 19.46
C GLU A 493 -15.27 8.26 20.13
N ASP A 494 -14.89 8.25 21.41
CA ASP A 494 -14.58 9.43 22.21
C ASP A 494 -13.08 9.52 22.56
N ILE A 495 -12.59 10.75 22.73
CA ILE A 495 -11.22 11.09 23.15
C ILE A 495 -10.93 10.71 24.61
N VAL A 496 -11.97 10.49 25.44
CA VAL A 496 -11.82 10.10 26.84
C VAL A 496 -11.70 8.58 26.94
N LEU A 497 -10.47 8.09 26.81
CA LEU A 497 -10.18 6.66 26.71
C LEU A 497 -10.04 5.98 28.07
N LEU A 498 -9.18 6.53 28.94
CA LEU A 498 -8.75 5.85 30.16
C LEU A 498 -8.50 6.86 31.27
N HIS A 499 -9.20 6.69 32.40
CA HIS A 499 -8.97 7.49 33.60
C HIS A 499 -8.69 6.65 34.84
N PHE A 500 -7.92 7.23 35.75
CA PHE A 500 -7.57 6.71 37.06
C PHE A 500 -7.93 7.75 38.12
N ASN A 501 -9.05 7.59 38.83
CA ASN A 501 -9.51 8.62 39.77
C ASN A 501 -9.61 8.11 41.21
N HIS A 502 -9.13 8.90 42.16
CA HIS A 502 -9.18 8.65 43.59
C HIS A 502 -8.57 7.30 44.01
N ASN A 503 -7.58 6.80 43.26
CA ASN A 503 -6.81 5.59 43.63
C ASN A 503 -5.75 5.94 44.69
N ASN A 504 -4.66 5.17 44.77
CA ASN A 504 -3.56 5.47 45.68
C ASN A 504 -2.82 6.76 45.24
N ASP A 505 -2.54 7.64 46.20
CA ASP A 505 -1.89 8.93 45.95
C ASP A 505 -0.47 8.79 45.34
N ILE A 506 0.19 7.64 45.51
CA ILE A 506 1.51 7.38 44.90
C ILE A 506 1.49 7.45 43.38
N LEU A 507 0.33 7.21 42.75
CA LEU A 507 0.16 7.31 41.30
C LEU A 507 0.24 8.77 40.82
N LEU A 508 0.00 9.74 41.71
CA LEU A 508 0.16 11.18 41.44
C LEU A 508 1.56 11.70 41.75
N THR A 509 2.45 10.86 42.27
CA THR A 509 3.88 11.18 42.48
C THR A 509 4.80 10.35 41.58
N ASN A 510 4.29 9.32 40.91
CA ASN A 510 5.06 8.48 40.00
C ASN A 510 4.55 8.60 38.56
N SER A 511 5.08 9.58 37.82
CA SER A 511 4.71 9.78 36.41
C SER A 511 5.08 8.59 35.50
N SER A 512 6.06 7.76 35.87
CA SER A 512 6.46 6.57 35.08
C SER A 512 5.31 5.58 34.92
N GLN A 513 4.49 5.39 35.96
CA GLN A 513 3.30 4.54 35.89
C GLN A 513 2.30 5.04 34.84
N CYS A 514 2.08 6.36 34.77
CA CYS A 514 1.23 6.97 33.75
C CYS A 514 1.77 6.76 32.33
N TYR A 515 3.09 6.97 32.12
CA TYR A 515 3.72 6.79 30.81
C TYR A 515 3.74 5.34 30.35
N LYS A 516 3.95 4.37 31.26
CA LYS A 516 3.87 2.93 30.92
C LYS A 516 2.50 2.56 30.37
N VAL A 517 1.44 3.06 31.01
CA VAL A 517 0.08 2.87 30.51
C VAL A 517 -0.07 3.52 29.13
N ARG A 518 0.39 4.75 28.93
CA ARG A 518 0.30 5.43 27.62
C ARG A 518 1.00 4.65 26.51
N GLU A 519 2.19 4.14 26.77
CA GLU A 519 3.01 3.38 25.83
C GLU A 519 2.36 2.05 25.46
N ALA A 520 1.82 1.31 26.44
CA ALA A 520 1.20 0.00 26.23
C ALA A 520 0.04 0.03 25.23
N ILE A 521 -0.68 1.14 25.12
CA ILE A 521 -1.88 1.29 24.28
C ILE A 521 -1.73 2.21 23.07
N GLY A 522 -0.51 2.73 22.82
CA GLY A 522 -0.25 3.61 21.68
C GLY A 522 -1.07 4.91 21.68
N LEU A 523 -1.39 5.47 22.86
CA LEU A 523 -2.29 6.62 22.98
C LEU A 523 -1.63 7.97 22.66
N THR A 524 -2.48 8.95 22.28
CA THR A 524 -2.10 10.36 22.13
C THR A 524 -1.78 11.03 23.48
N LEU A 525 -1.16 12.23 23.44
CA LEU A 525 -0.70 13.01 24.61
C LEU A 525 -1.76 13.28 25.71
N ARG A 526 -3.06 13.14 25.45
CA ARG A 526 -4.14 13.54 26.38
C ARG A 526 -4.69 12.41 27.26
N ALA A 527 -4.27 11.17 27.06
CA ALA A 527 -4.66 10.02 27.88
C ALA A 527 -3.44 9.12 28.19
N PRO A 528 -3.45 8.34 29.28
CA PRO A 528 -4.45 8.33 30.35
C PRO A 528 -4.42 9.61 31.21
N THR A 529 -5.46 9.81 32.03
CA THR A 529 -5.48 10.83 33.09
C THR A 529 -5.53 10.21 34.48
N PHE A 530 -4.85 10.82 35.44
CA PHE A 530 -4.88 10.44 36.86
C PHE A 530 -5.37 11.64 37.67
N ASP A 531 -6.55 11.53 38.29
CA ASP A 531 -7.23 12.64 38.96
C ASP A 531 -7.25 13.92 38.10
N ASN A 532 -7.67 13.75 36.85
CA ASN A 532 -7.69 14.79 35.80
C ASN A 532 -6.32 15.41 35.44
N GLN A 533 -5.20 14.84 35.90
CA GLN A 533 -3.85 15.25 35.52
C GLN A 533 -3.31 14.36 34.40
N THR A 534 -2.66 14.96 33.41
CA THR A 534 -1.92 14.20 32.38
C THR A 534 -0.60 13.69 32.94
N CYS A 535 0.04 12.73 32.26
CA CYS A 535 1.36 12.23 32.68
C CYS A 535 2.41 13.36 32.79
N GLU A 536 2.33 14.36 31.92
CA GLU A 536 3.18 15.57 31.94
C GLU A 536 2.93 16.41 33.18
N ALA A 537 1.67 16.65 33.54
CA ALA A 537 1.32 17.44 34.71
C ALA A 537 1.81 16.76 36.00
N ILE A 538 1.70 15.43 36.08
CA ILE A 538 2.24 14.64 37.19
C ILE A 538 3.76 14.75 37.25
N ALA A 539 4.46 14.67 36.11
CA ALA A 539 5.92 14.78 36.05
C ALA A 539 6.44 16.16 36.49
N LEU A 540 5.64 17.21 36.31
CA LEU A 540 5.96 18.59 36.70
C LEU A 540 5.51 18.95 38.13
N ASN A 541 4.92 18.00 38.87
CA ASN A 541 4.47 18.23 40.24
C ASN A 541 5.68 18.48 41.16
N PRO A 542 5.74 19.59 41.93
CA PRO A 542 6.89 19.94 42.76
C PRO A 542 7.32 18.87 43.77
N LYS A 543 6.39 18.02 44.24
CA LYS A 543 6.73 16.86 45.09
C LYS A 543 7.57 15.79 44.37
N VAL A 544 7.41 15.65 43.06
CA VAL A 544 8.17 14.73 42.18
C VAL A 544 9.53 15.32 41.80
N LEU A 545 9.59 16.65 41.66
CA LEU A 545 10.80 17.41 41.38
C LEU A 545 11.77 17.45 42.58
N GLU A 546 11.28 17.45 43.82
CA GLU A 546 12.11 17.31 45.02
C GLU A 546 12.80 15.92 45.11
N GLU A 547 12.13 14.84 44.70
CA GLU A 547 12.75 13.49 44.69
C GLU A 547 13.75 13.31 43.52
N THR A 548 13.43 13.81 42.32
CA THR A 548 14.32 13.69 41.15
C THR A 548 15.55 14.63 41.19
N SER A 549 15.45 15.78 41.85
CA SER A 549 16.57 16.71 42.03
C SER A 549 17.67 16.15 42.95
N THR A 550 17.35 15.24 43.87
CA THR A 550 18.37 14.53 44.67
C THR A 550 19.18 13.52 43.85
N VAL A 551 18.64 13.02 42.74
CA VAL A 551 19.31 12.06 41.83
C VAL A 551 20.05 12.79 40.69
N ALA A 552 19.50 13.89 40.18
CA ALA A 552 20.08 14.67 39.08
C ALA A 552 21.29 15.53 39.49
N ALA A 553 21.47 15.82 40.78
CA ALA A 553 22.63 16.56 41.29
C ALA A 553 24.00 15.87 41.06
N ASN A 554 24.02 14.64 40.53
CA ASN A 554 25.24 13.89 40.24
C ASN A 554 25.67 13.87 38.76
N ARG A 555 24.97 14.54 37.84
CA ARG A 555 25.42 14.67 36.44
C ARG A 555 24.90 15.95 35.79
N SER A 556 25.73 16.99 35.75
CA SER A 556 25.54 18.08 34.77
C SER A 556 26.84 18.80 34.45
N GLU A 557 27.25 18.76 33.19
CA GLU A 557 27.86 19.88 32.48
C GLU A 557 27.64 19.66 30.97
N PHE A 558 26.93 20.57 30.30
CA PHE A 558 27.29 21.22 29.02
C PHE A 558 26.15 22.16 28.53
N PRO A 559 26.45 23.29 27.85
CA PRO A 559 25.51 24.39 27.61
C PRO A 559 24.85 24.40 26.22
N VAL A 560 23.71 25.09 26.13
CA VAL A 560 22.88 25.30 24.92
C VAL A 560 23.29 26.59 24.18
N VAL A 561 23.29 26.56 22.84
CA VAL A 561 23.46 27.73 21.95
C VAL A 561 22.23 27.82 21.02
N TYR A 562 21.67 29.02 20.86
CA TYR A 562 20.59 29.33 19.90
C TYR A 562 21.14 30.05 18.65
N LEU A 563 20.53 29.79 17.48
CA LEU A 563 20.75 30.55 16.24
C LEU A 563 19.41 30.89 15.56
N THR A 564 19.32 32.13 15.06
CA THR A 564 18.22 32.68 14.25
C THR A 564 18.73 33.06 12.85
N THR A 565 17.87 32.96 11.83
CA THR A 565 17.60 33.96 10.74
C THR A 565 17.00 33.30 9.48
N SER A 566 16.08 33.99 8.81
CA SER A 566 15.54 33.66 7.48
C SER A 566 15.23 34.93 6.69
N ALA A 567 15.54 34.96 5.39
CA ALA A 567 15.11 35.97 4.40
C ALA A 567 14.71 35.28 3.07
N PRO A 568 13.78 35.83 2.25
CA PRO A 568 13.24 35.16 1.05
C PRO A 568 13.83 35.68 -0.30
N PRO A 569 13.71 34.93 -1.42
CA PRO A 569 14.21 35.34 -2.73
C PRO A 569 13.14 35.94 -3.68
N ALA A 570 13.61 36.69 -4.69
CA ALA A 570 12.85 37.48 -5.66
C ALA A 570 12.53 36.73 -6.99
N ALA A 571 11.49 37.22 -7.68
CA ALA A 571 10.93 36.69 -8.93
C ALA A 571 11.61 37.23 -10.21
N PHE A 572 11.54 36.48 -11.32
CA PHE A 572 11.90 36.91 -12.68
C PHE A 572 10.72 36.74 -13.65
N GLU A 573 10.49 37.75 -14.51
CA GLU A 573 9.48 37.77 -15.57
C GLU A 573 10.03 37.24 -16.91
N THR A 574 9.19 36.51 -17.66
CA THR A 574 9.45 36.06 -19.05
C THR A 574 8.63 36.86 -20.07
N THR A 575 9.27 37.30 -21.15
CA THR A 575 8.64 37.93 -22.32
C THR A 575 8.52 36.94 -23.47
N VAL A 576 7.37 36.92 -24.15
CA VAL A 576 7.06 36.06 -25.30
C VAL A 576 7.07 36.90 -26.58
N VAL A 577 7.69 36.40 -27.65
CA VAL A 577 7.60 36.99 -29.01
C VAL A 577 7.19 35.88 -30.00
N PRO A 578 6.14 36.08 -30.82
CA PRO A 578 5.75 35.12 -31.85
C PRO A 578 6.45 35.44 -33.18
N VAL A 579 6.90 34.42 -33.91
CA VAL A 579 7.32 34.55 -35.31
C VAL A 579 6.60 33.48 -36.13
N THR A 580 5.82 33.91 -37.11
CA THR A 580 5.12 33.08 -38.08
C THR A 580 5.78 33.18 -39.46
N THR A 581 5.89 32.01 -40.08
CA THR A 581 6.14 31.68 -41.51
C THR A 581 7.54 31.76 -42.13
N GLU A 582 7.71 30.80 -43.05
CA GLU A 582 8.92 30.31 -43.71
C GLU A 582 9.66 31.37 -44.53
N LYS A 583 10.81 31.82 -44.00
CA LYS A 583 12.04 32.03 -44.78
C LYS A 583 13.17 32.38 -43.83
N ASN A 584 14.33 31.76 -44.07
CA ASN A 584 15.62 31.93 -43.39
C ASN A 584 15.87 31.00 -42.20
N ILE A 585 16.19 29.74 -42.50
CA ILE A 585 17.15 28.98 -41.68
C ILE A 585 18.20 28.36 -42.62
N SER A 586 19.01 29.22 -43.23
CA SER A 586 20.32 28.85 -43.73
C SER A 586 21.35 29.49 -42.81
N GLY A 587 21.69 28.79 -41.72
CA GLY A 587 22.80 29.19 -40.85
C GLY A 587 22.52 29.08 -39.36
N VAL A 588 22.43 27.87 -38.81
CA VAL A 588 22.68 27.65 -37.38
C VAL A 588 23.54 26.39 -37.23
N LYS A 589 24.84 26.58 -36.94
CA LYS A 589 25.73 25.56 -36.38
C LYS A 589 25.84 25.85 -34.89
N GLY A 590 25.34 24.94 -34.05
CA GLY A 590 25.41 25.05 -32.58
C GLY A 590 24.88 23.78 -31.91
N SER A 591 25.48 23.38 -30.78
CA SER A 591 25.32 22.08 -30.11
C SER A 591 24.11 21.99 -29.15
N SER A 592 23.20 22.96 -29.18
CA SER A 592 21.95 22.95 -28.43
C SER A 592 20.87 23.60 -29.29
N VAL A 593 19.81 22.86 -29.59
CA VAL A 593 18.70 23.35 -30.43
C VAL A 593 17.37 23.06 -29.74
N CYS A 594 16.61 24.10 -29.40
CA CYS A 594 15.22 23.95 -28.96
C CYS A 594 14.35 23.73 -30.20
N PHE A 595 13.68 22.57 -30.29
CA PHE A 595 12.62 22.32 -31.26
C PHE A 595 11.38 21.81 -30.53
N VAL A 596 10.21 22.30 -30.93
CA VAL A 596 8.95 21.53 -30.81
C VAL A 596 8.85 20.74 -32.11
N ILE A 597 9.13 19.43 -32.09
CA ILE A 597 8.94 18.57 -33.26
C ILE A 597 7.51 18.03 -33.19
N LEU A 598 6.58 18.68 -33.88
CA LEU A 598 5.27 18.12 -34.19
C LEU A 598 5.33 17.54 -35.61
N LEU A 599 5.66 16.25 -35.74
CA LEU A 599 5.59 15.52 -37.02
C LEU A 599 4.20 14.92 -37.19
N SER A 600 3.20 15.76 -37.45
CA SER A 600 1.88 15.31 -37.91
C SER A 600 1.86 15.33 -39.43
N LEU A 601 2.29 14.23 -40.06
CA LEU A 601 2.02 13.97 -41.47
C LEU A 601 0.74 13.15 -41.55
N ILE A 602 -0.40 13.84 -41.70
CA ILE A 602 -1.63 13.22 -42.14
C ILE A 602 -1.45 12.92 -43.63
N PHE A 603 -1.37 11.65 -43.98
CA PHE A 603 -1.71 11.17 -45.32
C PHE A 603 -2.87 10.19 -45.22
#